data_AF-A0A2V9JY92-F1
#
_entry.id   AF-A0A2V9JY92-F1
#
_cell.length_a   1.000
_cell.length_b   1.000
_cell.length_c   1.000
_cell.angle_alpha   90.00
_cell.angle_beta   90.00
_cell.angle_gamma   90.00
#
_symmetry.space_group_name_H-M   'P 1'
#
loop_
_entity.id
_entity.type
_entity.pdbx_description
1 polymer ?
#
loop_
_entity_poly.entity_id
_entity_poly.type
_entity_poly.pdbx_seq_one_letter_code
_entity_poly.pdbx_strand_id
1 'polypeptide(L)'
;MKSDLWLVFVVGAILSWGGYVPVLHQGQALLNKGSIRAFLCVGIAYFLTAVLVPIGLLAAKVEPLQFNLRGASFATAGGALGAAGALCIILALKYGGTPTFVPPLVFAGAPIVSTFVSMAWHRPKSAPEPWFYVGIVLAALGVGLVLRFKPS
;
A
#
# COMPACT_ATOMS: atom_id res chain seq x y z
N MET A 1 4.44 22.80 -19.98
CA MET A 1 3.55 21.88 -19.23
C MET A 1 4.43 20.95 -18.42
N LYS A 2 4.27 20.92 -17.08
CA LYS A 2 4.86 19.82 -16.29
C LYS A 2 4.26 18.52 -16.81
N SER A 3 5.11 17.55 -17.13
CA SER A 3 4.63 16.26 -17.61
C SER A 3 3.80 15.60 -16.49
N ASP A 4 2.54 15.31 -16.77
CA ASP A 4 1.64 14.58 -15.86
C ASP A 4 2.00 13.08 -15.74
N LEU A 5 3.23 12.71 -16.08
CA LEU A 5 3.79 11.36 -16.00
C LEU A 5 3.62 10.72 -14.61
N TRP A 6 3.57 11.52 -13.55
CA TRP A 6 3.30 11.03 -12.20
C TRP A 6 1.95 10.30 -12.09
N LEU A 7 0.93 10.68 -12.89
CA LEU A 7 -0.36 9.99 -12.95
C LEU A 7 -0.22 8.57 -13.50
N VAL A 8 0.71 8.33 -14.42
CA VAL A 8 0.99 6.97 -14.94
C VAL A 8 1.51 6.08 -13.82
N PHE A 9 2.39 6.59 -12.96
CA PHE A 9 2.87 5.85 -11.80
C PHE A 9 1.79 5.64 -10.73
N VAL A 10 0.85 6.58 -10.58
CA VAL A 10 -0.34 6.38 -9.72
C VAL A 10 -1.21 5.24 -10.26
N VAL A 11 -1.51 5.22 -11.56
CA VAL A 11 -2.27 4.12 -12.19
C VAL A 11 -1.53 2.80 -12.03
N GLY A 12 -0.21 2.79 -12.25
CA GLY A 12 0.63 1.61 -12.03
C GLY A 12 0.52 1.08 -10.59
N ALA A 13 0.60 1.98 -9.60
CA ALA A 13 0.45 1.62 -8.20
C ALA A 13 -0.95 1.04 -7.88
N ILE A 14 -2.01 1.64 -8.43
CA ILE A 14 -3.39 1.13 -8.27
C ILE A 14 -3.50 -0.28 -8.86
N LEU A 15 -2.98 -0.52 -10.05
CA LEU A 15 -3.02 -1.84 -10.70
C LEU A 15 -2.21 -2.87 -9.92
N SER A 16 -1.00 -2.52 -9.47
CA SER A 16 -0.14 -3.41 -8.69
C SER A 16 -0.76 -3.78 -7.35
N TRP A 17 -1.22 -2.81 -6.55
CA TRP A 17 -1.82 -3.08 -5.24
C TRP A 17 -3.23 -3.67 -5.35
N GLY A 18 -4.00 -3.32 -6.37
CA GLY A 18 -5.30 -3.92 -6.66
C GLY A 18 -5.19 -5.40 -7.03
N GLY A 19 -4.21 -5.77 -7.85
CA GLY A 19 -3.93 -7.16 -8.23
C GLY A 19 -3.18 -7.97 -7.15
N TYR A 20 -2.50 -7.28 -6.23
CA TYR A 20 -1.65 -7.91 -5.20
C TYR A 20 -2.37 -8.97 -4.38
N VAL A 21 -3.51 -8.64 -3.77
CA VAL A 21 -4.16 -9.54 -2.80
C VAL A 21 -4.78 -10.78 -3.46
N PRO A 22 -5.50 -10.70 -4.60
CA PRO A 22 -5.97 -11.89 -5.30
C PRO A 22 -4.84 -12.83 -5.74
N VAL A 23 -3.75 -12.29 -6.31
CA VAL A 23 -2.58 -13.08 -6.73
C VAL A 23 -1.91 -13.73 -5.51
N LEU A 24 -1.78 -13.00 -4.42
CA LEU A 24 -1.21 -13.52 -3.17
C LEU A 24 -2.06 -14.63 -2.56
N HIS A 25 -3.38 -14.46 -2.52
CA HIS A 25 -4.31 -15.49 -2.06
C HIS A 25 -4.17 -16.77 -2.90
N GLN A 26 -4.07 -16.65 -4.22
CA GLN A 26 -3.81 -17.78 -5.10
C GLN A 26 -2.44 -18.43 -4.81
N GLY A 27 -1.39 -17.63 -4.61
CA GLY A 27 -0.07 -18.11 -4.22
C GLY A 27 -0.11 -18.88 -2.89
N GLN A 28 -0.83 -18.39 -1.88
CA GLN A 28 -1.02 -19.10 -0.62
C GLN A 28 -1.71 -20.45 -0.81
N ALA A 29 -2.75 -20.50 -1.65
CA ALA A 29 -3.47 -21.73 -1.96
C ALA A 29 -2.55 -22.77 -2.63
N LEU A 30 -1.78 -22.36 -3.64
CA LEU A 30 -0.83 -23.23 -4.36
C LEU A 30 0.38 -23.66 -3.51
N LEU A 31 0.73 -22.88 -2.49
CA LEU A 31 1.79 -23.21 -1.53
C LEU A 31 1.29 -24.06 -0.35
N ASN A 32 0.27 -24.91 -0.57
CA ASN A 32 -0.37 -25.75 0.45
C ASN A 32 -0.89 -24.94 1.65
N LYS A 33 -1.60 -23.84 1.38
CA LYS A 33 -2.09 -22.88 2.40
C LYS A 33 -0.96 -22.27 3.25
N GLY A 34 0.24 -22.16 2.68
CA GLY A 34 1.45 -21.69 3.35
C GLY A 34 1.61 -20.16 3.35
N SER A 35 0.85 -19.43 4.16
CA SER A 35 0.87 -17.95 4.17
C SER A 35 2.23 -17.34 4.49
N ILE A 36 3.03 -17.96 5.38
CA ILE A 36 4.38 -17.49 5.69
C ILE A 36 5.35 -17.75 4.53
N ARG A 37 5.18 -18.87 3.80
CA ARG A 37 5.97 -19.17 2.60
C ARG A 37 5.66 -18.15 1.49
N ALA A 38 4.38 -17.80 1.34
CA ALA A 38 3.97 -16.73 0.43
C ALA A 38 4.59 -15.38 0.83
N PHE A 39 4.63 -15.05 2.12
CA PHE A 39 5.30 -13.82 2.59
C PHE A 39 6.81 -13.84 2.32
N LEU A 40 7.47 -14.99 2.44
CA LEU A 40 8.88 -15.11 2.06
C LEU A 40 9.09 -14.78 0.59
N CYS A 41 8.20 -15.25 -0.31
CA CYS A 41 8.23 -14.87 -1.73
C CYS A 41 8.03 -13.36 -1.93
N VAL A 42 7.15 -12.72 -1.15
CA VAL A 42 6.99 -11.25 -1.17
C VAL A 42 8.29 -10.56 -0.72
N GLY A 43 8.95 -11.07 0.33
CA GLY A 43 10.23 -10.55 0.80
C GLY A 43 11.33 -10.62 -0.27
N ILE A 44 11.41 -11.73 -1.02
CA ILE A 44 12.32 -11.86 -2.16
C ILE A 44 11.99 -10.81 -3.22
N ALA A 45 10.71 -10.65 -3.58
CA ALA A 45 10.30 -9.63 -4.55
C ALA A 45 10.64 -8.20 -4.08
N TYR A 46 10.48 -7.91 -2.79
CA TYR A 46 10.87 -6.61 -2.20
C TYR A 46 12.37 -6.40 -2.24
N PHE A 47 13.18 -7.43 -2.00
CA PHE A 47 14.64 -7.30 -2.17
C PHE A 47 15.00 -6.97 -3.63
N LEU A 48 14.45 -7.71 -4.59
CA LEU A 48 14.71 -7.47 -6.02
C LEU A 48 14.30 -6.04 -6.44
N THR A 49 13.13 -5.59 -6.01
CA THR A 49 12.56 -4.31 -6.46
C THR A 49 12.99 -3.10 -5.64
N ALA A 50 13.13 -3.23 -4.32
CA ALA A 50 13.47 -2.12 -3.42
C ALA A 50 14.97 -2.01 -3.12
N VAL A 51 15.79 -3.02 -3.49
CA VAL A 51 17.25 -2.98 -3.33
C VAL A 51 17.95 -2.99 -4.68
N LEU A 52 17.73 -4.03 -5.51
CA LEU A 52 18.52 -4.17 -6.75
C LEU A 52 18.19 -3.11 -7.79
N VAL A 53 16.90 -2.77 -7.98
CA VAL A 53 16.50 -1.73 -8.94
C VAL A 53 17.08 -0.36 -8.57
N PRO A 54 16.91 0.17 -7.33
CA PRO A 54 17.54 1.43 -6.94
C PRO A 54 19.05 1.43 -7.07
N ILE A 55 19.74 0.35 -6.71
CA ILE A 55 21.19 0.23 -6.91
C ILE A 55 21.56 0.40 -8.40
N GLY A 56 20.82 -0.26 -9.30
CA GLY A 56 21.04 -0.12 -10.75
C GLY A 56 20.82 1.31 -11.25
N LEU A 57 19.75 1.98 -10.78
CA LEU A 57 19.45 3.37 -11.15
C LEU A 57 20.51 4.36 -10.62
N LEU A 58 20.98 4.16 -9.39
CA LEU A 58 22.06 4.95 -8.80
C LEU A 58 23.41 4.69 -9.50
N ALA A 59 23.69 3.45 -9.88
CA ALA A 59 24.87 3.10 -10.68
C ALA A 59 24.82 3.76 -12.07
N ALA A 60 23.62 3.90 -12.65
CA ALA A 60 23.36 4.66 -13.87
C ALA A 60 23.34 6.19 -13.66
N LYS A 61 23.60 6.67 -12.44
CA LYS A 61 23.66 8.11 -12.07
C LYS A 61 22.37 8.87 -12.40
N VAL A 62 21.21 8.21 -12.25
CA VAL A 62 19.89 8.87 -12.41
C VAL A 62 19.72 10.01 -11.40
N GLU A 63 20.32 9.88 -10.21
CA GLU A 63 20.39 10.92 -9.20
C GLU A 63 21.70 10.84 -8.38
N PRO A 64 22.15 11.93 -7.73
CA PRO A 64 23.37 11.91 -6.92
C PRO A 64 23.21 11.06 -5.66
N LEU A 65 24.27 10.31 -5.32
CA LEU A 65 24.30 9.45 -4.13
C LEU A 65 24.48 10.29 -2.86
N GLN A 66 23.37 10.79 -2.31
CA GLN A 66 23.37 11.62 -1.10
C GLN A 66 22.44 11.04 -0.03
N PHE A 67 23.03 10.60 1.08
CA PHE A 67 22.28 10.08 2.24
C PHE A 67 22.47 10.98 3.44
N ASN A 68 21.38 11.21 4.18
CA ASN A 68 21.43 11.76 5.53
C ASN A 68 20.64 10.85 6.47
N LEU A 69 21.08 10.79 7.75
CA LEU A 69 20.53 9.84 8.71
C LEU A 69 19.02 10.01 8.93
N ARG A 70 18.55 11.27 8.97
CA ARG A 70 17.13 11.57 9.18
C ARG A 70 16.28 11.07 8.01
N GLY A 71 16.63 11.43 6.78
CA GLY A 71 15.95 10.97 5.57
C GLY A 71 15.96 9.44 5.44
N ALA A 72 17.13 8.82 5.66
CA ALA A 72 17.26 7.36 5.63
C ALA A 72 16.38 6.68 6.69
N SER A 73 16.29 7.23 7.90
CA SER A 73 15.45 6.68 8.97
C SER A 73 13.96 6.73 8.63
N PHE A 74 13.46 7.86 8.10
CA PHE A 74 12.06 7.97 7.67
C PHE A 74 11.73 7.08 6.48
N ALA A 75 12.63 7.01 5.48
CA ALA A 75 12.46 6.12 4.34
C ALA A 75 12.42 4.65 4.77
N THR A 76 13.32 4.25 5.68
CA THR A 76 13.36 2.88 6.24
C THR A 76 12.11 2.57 7.04
N ALA A 77 11.64 3.51 7.88
CA ALA A 77 10.40 3.36 8.63
C ALA A 77 9.17 3.23 7.69
N GLY A 78 9.13 4.01 6.61
CA GLY A 78 8.11 3.89 5.56
C GLY A 78 8.11 2.51 4.91
N GLY A 79 9.30 1.99 4.55
CA GLY A 79 9.46 0.63 4.02
C GLY A 79 9.01 -0.45 5.01
N ALA A 80 9.35 -0.30 6.30
CA ALA A 80 8.93 -1.21 7.36
C ALA A 80 7.40 -1.23 7.53
N LEU A 81 6.74 -0.07 7.49
CA LEU A 81 5.27 0.03 7.52
C LEU A 81 4.63 -0.66 6.31
N GLY A 82 5.21 -0.52 5.12
CA GLY A 82 4.74 -1.23 3.91
C GLY A 82 4.84 -2.75 4.04
N ALA A 83 6.00 -3.26 4.50
CA ALA A 83 6.21 -4.70 4.73
C ALA A 83 5.32 -5.25 5.84
N ALA A 84 5.12 -4.49 6.92
CA ALA A 84 4.19 -4.85 7.99
C ALA A 84 2.74 -4.92 7.47
N GLY A 85 2.30 -3.96 6.65
CA GLY A 85 0.99 -3.98 6.02
C GLY A 85 0.78 -5.21 5.13
N ALA A 86 1.77 -5.56 4.31
CA ALA A 86 1.76 -6.79 3.50
C ALA A 86 1.63 -8.06 4.36
N LEU A 87 2.38 -8.14 5.47
CA LEU A 87 2.27 -9.24 6.43
C LEU A 87 0.87 -9.31 7.06
N CYS A 88 0.30 -8.18 7.46
CA CYS A 88 -1.06 -8.12 8.01
C CYS A 88 -2.12 -8.62 7.00
N ILE A 89 -2.01 -8.25 5.73
CA ILE A 89 -2.91 -8.77 4.66
C ILE A 89 -2.78 -10.29 4.56
N ILE A 90 -1.56 -10.81 4.53
CA ILE A 90 -1.28 -12.24 4.43
C ILE A 90 -1.89 -13.01 5.60
N LEU A 91 -1.73 -12.49 6.82
CA LEU A 91 -2.31 -13.08 8.01
C LEU A 91 -3.83 -12.96 8.03
N ALA A 92 -4.40 -11.85 7.57
CA ALA A 92 -5.85 -11.70 7.44
C ALA A 92 -6.45 -12.78 6.52
N LEU A 93 -5.81 -13.05 5.37
CA LEU A 93 -6.21 -14.16 4.49
C LEU A 93 -6.05 -15.53 5.16
N LYS A 94 -4.95 -15.75 5.89
CA LYS A 94 -4.70 -16.99 6.64
C LYS A 94 -5.80 -17.26 7.67
N TYR A 95 -6.29 -16.23 8.35
CA TYR A 95 -7.30 -16.33 9.41
C TYR A 95 -8.74 -16.15 8.90
N GLY A 96 -8.98 -16.42 7.60
CA GLY A 96 -10.34 -16.54 7.04
C GLY A 96 -10.83 -15.31 6.26
N GLY A 97 -10.03 -14.27 6.13
CA GLY A 97 -10.32 -13.16 5.22
C GLY A 97 -10.31 -13.62 3.76
N THR A 98 -11.18 -13.04 2.94
CA THR A 98 -11.27 -13.36 1.50
C THR A 98 -10.72 -12.22 0.64
N PRO A 99 -10.28 -12.51 -0.60
CA PRO A 99 -9.88 -11.47 -1.56
C PRO A 99 -10.99 -10.47 -1.92
N THR A 100 -12.26 -10.83 -1.67
CA THR A 100 -13.40 -9.95 -1.90
C THR A 100 -13.70 -9.01 -0.73
N PHE A 101 -13.13 -9.24 0.45
CA PHE A 101 -13.36 -8.43 1.64
C PHE A 101 -12.11 -7.69 2.14
N VAL A 102 -10.97 -8.37 2.22
CA VAL A 102 -9.75 -7.80 2.80
C VAL A 102 -9.25 -6.58 2.02
N PRO A 103 -9.11 -6.62 0.67
CA PRO A 103 -8.59 -5.49 -0.08
C PRO A 103 -9.47 -4.24 0.01
N PRO A 104 -10.79 -4.30 -0.23
CA PRO A 104 -11.64 -3.10 -0.11
C PRO A 104 -11.57 -2.44 1.26
N LEU A 105 -11.52 -3.22 2.35
CA LEU A 105 -11.39 -2.69 3.71
C LEU A 105 -10.04 -1.99 3.92
N VAL A 106 -8.93 -2.64 3.52
CA VAL A 106 -7.58 -2.08 3.70
C VAL A 106 -7.38 -0.84 2.83
N PHE A 107 -7.70 -0.90 1.54
CA PHE A 107 -7.39 0.16 0.59
C PHE A 107 -8.31 1.38 0.70
N ALA A 108 -9.45 1.26 1.36
CA ALA A 108 -10.26 2.43 1.70
C ALA A 108 -9.97 2.99 3.10
N GLY A 109 -9.55 2.14 4.04
CA GLY A 109 -9.09 2.59 5.36
C GLY A 109 -7.75 3.33 5.29
N ALA A 110 -6.81 2.85 4.47
CA ALA A 110 -5.45 3.39 4.39
C ALA A 110 -5.39 4.89 4.01
N PRO A 111 -6.15 5.40 3.01
CA PRO A 111 -6.21 6.84 2.72
C PRO A 111 -6.70 7.69 3.89
N ILE A 112 -7.68 7.20 4.65
CA ILE A 112 -8.23 7.88 5.83
C ILE A 112 -7.14 8.02 6.90
N VAL A 113 -6.46 6.91 7.22
CA VAL A 113 -5.33 6.90 8.17
C VAL A 113 -4.20 7.83 7.70
N SER A 114 -3.84 7.75 6.43
CA SER A 114 -2.80 8.60 5.83
C SER A 114 -3.10 10.09 6.01
N THR A 115 -4.37 10.48 5.86
CA THR A 115 -4.78 11.87 6.03
C THR A 115 -4.64 12.32 7.49
N PHE A 116 -5.08 11.51 8.46
CA PHE A 116 -4.91 11.83 9.88
C PHE A 116 -3.45 11.87 10.31
N VAL A 117 -2.61 10.94 9.83
CA VAL A 117 -1.16 10.97 10.08
C VAL A 117 -0.54 12.24 9.50
N SER A 118 -0.92 12.62 8.28
CA SER A 118 -0.45 13.86 7.65
C SER A 118 -0.87 15.10 8.45
N MET A 119 -2.13 15.18 8.90
CA MET A 119 -2.64 16.25 9.75
C MET A 119 -1.95 16.31 11.11
N ALA A 120 -1.57 15.16 11.68
CA ALA A 120 -0.84 15.09 12.93
C ALA A 120 0.59 15.61 12.79
N TRP A 121 1.28 15.29 11.69
CA TRP A 121 2.63 15.81 11.40
C TRP A 121 2.61 17.28 10.98
N HIS A 122 1.65 17.66 10.15
CA HIS A 122 1.48 19.00 9.60
C HIS A 122 0.15 19.56 10.10
N ARG A 123 0.17 20.11 11.31
CA ARG A 123 -1.05 20.65 11.93
C ARG A 123 -1.74 21.63 10.98
N PRO A 124 -3.03 21.44 10.69
CA PRO A 124 -3.74 22.32 9.78
C PRO A 124 -3.85 23.72 10.41
N LYS A 125 -3.66 24.76 9.58
CA LYS A 125 -3.67 26.16 10.03
C LYS A 125 -5.08 26.64 10.41
N SER A 126 -6.10 25.97 9.89
CA SER A 126 -7.51 26.18 10.17
C SER A 126 -8.18 24.83 10.45
N ALA A 127 -9.37 24.85 11.05
CA ALA A 127 -10.16 23.63 11.20
C ALA A 127 -10.45 23.01 9.82
N PRO A 128 -10.40 21.67 9.66
CA PRO A 128 -10.80 21.02 8.42
C PRO A 128 -12.23 21.39 8.05
N GLU A 129 -12.49 21.63 6.76
CA GLU A 129 -13.83 21.94 6.29
C GLU A 129 -14.79 20.77 6.55
N PRO A 130 -16.08 21.02 6.87
CA PRO A 130 -17.06 19.96 7.10
C PRO A 130 -17.14 18.92 5.98
N TRP A 131 -16.93 19.32 4.73
CA TRP A 131 -16.93 18.44 3.55
C TRP A 131 -15.84 17.36 3.58
N PHE A 132 -14.73 17.62 4.27
CA PHE A 132 -13.69 16.62 4.46
C PHE A 132 -14.23 15.38 5.19
N TYR A 133 -14.99 15.60 6.28
CA TYR A 133 -15.59 14.52 7.06
C TYR A 133 -16.68 13.80 6.27
N VAL A 134 -17.45 14.54 5.45
CA VAL A 134 -18.40 13.93 4.51
C VAL A 134 -17.68 12.99 3.54
N GLY A 135 -16.52 13.40 3.01
CA GLY A 135 -15.69 12.56 2.14
C GLY A 135 -15.25 11.25 2.81
N ILE A 136 -14.86 11.29 4.08
CA ILE A 136 -14.53 10.09 4.87
C ILE A 136 -15.73 9.16 4.99
N VAL A 137 -16.91 9.70 5.31
CA VAL A 137 -18.15 8.92 5.42
C VAL A 137 -18.51 8.30 4.07
N LEU A 138 -18.42 9.05 2.98
CA LEU A 138 -18.69 8.54 1.63
C LEU A 138 -17.71 7.44 1.21
N ALA A 139 -16.43 7.55 1.56
CA ALA A 139 -15.45 6.48 1.32
C ALA A 139 -15.83 5.19 2.07
N ALA A 140 -16.20 5.31 3.35
CA ALA A 140 -16.66 4.17 4.14
C ALA A 140 -17.94 3.53 3.57
N LEU A 141 -18.91 4.36 3.16
CA LEU A 141 -20.13 3.91 2.50
C LEU A 141 -19.84 3.22 1.16
N GLY A 142 -18.94 3.77 0.35
CA GLY A 142 -18.54 3.19 -0.93
C GLY A 142 -17.98 1.76 -0.77
N VAL A 143 -17.15 1.54 0.25
CA VAL A 143 -16.67 0.19 0.59
C VAL A 143 -17.83 -0.70 1.02
N GLY A 144 -18.71 -0.20 1.88
CA GLY A 144 -19.90 -0.94 2.32
C GLY A 144 -20.75 -1.41 1.14
N LEU A 145 -20.95 -0.54 0.15
CA LEU A 145 -21.67 -0.87 -1.09
C LEU A 145 -20.94 -1.95 -1.90
N VAL A 146 -19.62 -1.80 -2.11
CA VAL A 146 -18.81 -2.80 -2.84
C VAL A 146 -18.88 -4.17 -2.13
N LEU A 147 -18.79 -4.20 -0.80
CA LEU A 147 -18.85 -5.44 -0.03
C LEU A 147 -20.25 -6.07 -0.02
N ARG A 148 -21.30 -5.24 0.00
CA ARG A 148 -22.70 -5.66 0.03
C ARG A 148 -23.20 -6.18 -1.32
N PHE A 149 -22.73 -5.58 -2.42
CA PHE A 149 -23.16 -5.88 -3.79
C PHE A 149 -22.09 -6.58 -4.63
N LYS A 150 -21.02 -7.11 -4.01
CA LYS A 150 -20.04 -7.93 -4.72
C LYS A 150 -20.74 -9.09 -5.45
N PRO A 151 -20.36 -9.38 -6.70
CA PRO A 151 -20.89 -10.53 -7.42
C PRO A 151 -20.39 -11.82 -6.77
N SER A 152 -21.28 -12.81 -6.68
CA SER A 152 -21.01 -14.18 -6.20
C SER A 152 -20.34 -15.02 -7.27
#